data_AF-A0A1H3C0Q9-F1
#
_entry.id   AF-A0A1H3C0Q9-F1
#
_cell.length_a   1.000
_cell.length_b   1.000
_cell.length_c   1.000
_cell.angle_alpha   90.00
_cell.angle_beta   90.00
_cell.angle_gamma   90.00
#
_symmetry.space_group_name_H-M   'P 1'
#
loop_
_entity.id
_entity.type
_entity.pdbx_description
1 polymer ?
#
loop_
_entity_poly.entity_id
_entity_poly.type
_entity_poly.pdbx_seq_one_letter_code
_entity_poly.pdbx_strand_id
1 'polypeptide(L)'
;MSDQPPFGFGLPDRDPERSGGSGGSGGGTPGDPFGLGALFGGAGFGGPGGGSPEDLLGKMPLFAELQKLMTWSGGPVNWDLARQGAISQLAPGHQPTSEAERAAVAEALRLADLWLDEATELPSGMDRGLAWSRVEWVEQTLPAWGALIDPLAERVVSAMTSALPAEAAQMAGPLAGVMGQMGGVMFGAQVGQALGKLADEVLTSTDVGLPLGPTGAGVLVPQNVAAFGAGLDRPQDEVRLFLALREAAHQRLFAHVPWLRQQLTDAVHAYARGIHVDPEAIQRGLDEAMSGMEGGVDPSDPESIQRLLGSGLLEPEETAEQHMALRRLETLLALVEGWVDSVVSAAAGPRLPGHGALAETMRRRRASGGPAEQTFATLVGLELRPRRLRDASTVWGAMAQQHSTAARDRLWSHPDLLPTSDDLDEPLDFVARQGGSDEFSELTVHLTDQPDSEPGTGDDAGPDAGRANEDPPHS
;
A
#
# COMPACT_ATOMS: atom_id res chain seq x y z
N MET A 1 30.60 51.31 15.15
CA MET A 1 31.80 51.51 14.32
C MET A 1 32.58 50.21 14.39
N SER A 2 32.63 49.32 13.41
CA SER A 2 32.14 49.27 12.02
C SER A 2 32.05 47.76 11.71
N ASP A 3 30.91 47.25 11.26
CA ASP A 3 30.54 47.12 9.84
C ASP A 3 31.34 46.01 9.13
N GLN A 4 30.75 44.81 9.09
CA GLN A 4 31.14 43.73 8.18
C GLN A 4 29.97 43.49 7.22
N PRO A 5 30.12 43.81 5.92
CA PRO A 5 29.11 43.53 4.91
C PRO A 5 29.25 42.11 4.33
N PRO A 6 28.23 41.66 3.56
CA PRO A 6 27.93 40.24 3.33
C PRO A 6 28.16 39.77 1.87
N PHE A 7 28.03 38.46 1.66
CA PHE A 7 27.82 37.72 0.38
C PHE A 7 28.68 38.06 -0.87
N GLY A 8 29.32 37.04 -1.45
CA GLY A 8 29.85 37.09 -2.82
C GLY A 8 30.35 35.74 -3.32
N PHE A 9 29.58 35.12 -4.22
CA PHE A 9 29.98 33.98 -5.05
C PHE A 9 31.13 34.37 -5.99
N GLY A 10 32.13 33.50 -6.14
CA GLY A 10 33.19 33.62 -7.14
C GLY A 10 33.73 32.24 -7.56
N LEU A 11 33.70 31.96 -8.86
CA LEU A 11 34.22 30.75 -9.51
C LEU A 11 35.75 30.62 -9.38
N PRO A 12 36.34 29.41 -9.47
CA PRO A 12 37.76 29.27 -9.77
C PRO A 12 38.02 29.10 -11.27
N ASP A 13 38.83 30.02 -11.80
CA ASP A 13 39.54 29.93 -13.07
C ASP A 13 40.56 28.78 -13.08
N ARG A 14 40.71 28.16 -14.26
CA ARG A 14 41.77 27.22 -14.62
C ARG A 14 42.89 27.97 -15.33
N ASP A 15 44.13 27.55 -15.10
CA ASP A 15 45.25 27.71 -16.05
C ASP A 15 46.25 26.54 -15.91
N PRO A 16 47.10 26.24 -16.93
CA PRO A 16 47.36 24.89 -17.43
C PRO A 16 48.88 24.57 -17.47
N GLU A 17 49.22 23.47 -18.16
CA GLU A 17 50.57 22.90 -18.42
C GLU A 17 51.11 22.00 -17.29
N ARG A 18 51.66 20.80 -17.50
CA ARG A 18 52.42 20.25 -18.65
C ARG A 18 52.64 18.75 -18.40
N SER A 19 52.42 17.87 -19.40
CA SER A 19 53.41 16.88 -19.89
C SER A 19 52.75 15.79 -20.73
N GLY A 20 53.15 15.67 -21.99
CA GLY A 20 52.53 14.81 -22.99
C GLY A 20 53.10 13.40 -23.12
N GLY A 21 52.37 12.58 -23.89
CA GLY A 21 52.79 11.28 -24.42
C GLY A 21 51.62 10.54 -25.06
N SER A 22 51.56 10.56 -26.40
CA SER A 22 50.81 9.73 -27.38
C SER A 22 49.96 8.55 -26.85
N GLY A 23 48.77 8.22 -27.34
CA GLY A 23 48.01 8.57 -28.54
C GLY A 23 46.93 7.48 -28.72
N GLY A 24 45.75 7.83 -29.26
CA GLY A 24 44.69 6.86 -29.57
C GLY A 24 43.28 7.37 -29.21
N SER A 25 42.56 7.84 -30.23
CA SER A 25 41.20 8.39 -30.17
C SER A 25 40.11 7.33 -29.94
N GLY A 26 39.11 7.66 -29.12
CA GLY A 26 37.81 6.98 -29.06
C GLY A 26 36.88 7.67 -28.07
N GLY A 27 35.98 8.52 -28.56
CA GLY A 27 35.01 9.25 -27.74
C GLY A 27 33.84 8.37 -27.30
N GLY A 28 33.52 8.39 -26.01
CA GLY A 28 32.30 7.84 -25.43
C GLY A 28 31.42 8.96 -24.90
N THR A 29 30.15 8.98 -25.32
CA THR A 29 29.11 9.92 -24.85
C THR A 29 28.64 9.52 -23.43
N PRO A 30 28.48 10.46 -22.48
CA PRO A 30 27.95 10.15 -21.16
C PRO A 30 26.41 10.16 -21.17
N GLY A 31 25.78 9.01 -20.92
CA GLY A 31 24.32 8.94 -20.72
C GLY A 31 23.61 7.65 -21.16
N ASP A 32 24.18 6.47 -20.93
CA ASP A 32 23.52 5.20 -21.26
C ASP A 32 23.45 4.27 -20.04
N PRO A 33 22.35 4.31 -19.25
CA PRO A 33 22.20 3.49 -18.05
C PRO A 33 21.88 2.01 -18.35
N PHE A 34 21.71 1.63 -19.63
CA PHE A 34 21.45 0.25 -20.05
C PHE A 34 22.55 -0.36 -20.92
N GLY A 35 23.65 0.37 -21.18
CA GLY A 35 24.82 -0.17 -21.88
C GLY A 35 24.54 -0.63 -23.32
N LEU A 36 23.53 -0.07 -23.97
CA LEU A 36 23.12 -0.42 -25.34
C LEU A 36 24.07 0.15 -26.41
N GLY A 37 24.84 1.20 -26.09
CA GLY A 37 25.83 1.80 -27.00
C GLY A 37 26.94 0.85 -27.44
N ALA A 38 27.23 -0.20 -26.66
CA ALA A 38 28.22 -1.22 -27.03
C ALA A 38 27.70 -2.22 -28.08
N LEU A 39 26.38 -2.31 -28.31
CA LEU A 39 25.77 -3.25 -29.25
C LEU A 39 25.92 -2.79 -30.72
N PHE A 40 25.99 -1.48 -30.96
CA PHE A 40 26.08 -0.91 -32.32
C PHE A 40 27.49 -0.46 -32.72
N GLY A 41 28.48 -0.57 -31.83
CA GLY A 41 29.78 0.11 -31.96
C GLY A 41 31.00 -0.71 -32.38
N GLY A 42 30.94 -2.04 -32.52
CA GLY A 42 32.15 -2.75 -32.92
C GLY A 42 32.07 -4.27 -32.97
N ALA A 43 31.85 -4.82 -34.16
CA ALA A 43 32.41 -6.11 -34.57
C ALA A 43 32.39 -6.19 -36.09
N GLY A 44 33.57 -6.07 -36.71
CA GLY A 44 33.76 -6.27 -38.13
C GLY A 44 33.40 -7.70 -38.53
N PHE A 45 32.53 -7.82 -39.53
CA PHE A 45 32.29 -9.05 -40.27
C PHE A 45 33.57 -9.44 -41.04
N GLY A 46 34.24 -10.50 -40.61
CA GLY A 46 35.41 -11.01 -41.33
C GLY A 46 36.15 -12.15 -40.63
N GLY A 47 35.55 -13.33 -40.56
CA GLY A 47 36.22 -14.56 -40.11
C GLY A 47 35.53 -15.81 -40.65
N PRO A 48 36.24 -16.72 -41.37
CA PRO A 48 35.63 -17.91 -41.97
C PRO A 48 35.50 -19.03 -40.93
N GLY A 49 34.30 -19.20 -40.40
CA GLY A 49 33.95 -20.27 -39.47
C GLY A 49 32.43 -20.29 -39.24
N GLY A 50 31.69 -20.82 -40.21
CA GLY A 50 30.24 -20.81 -40.23
C GLY A 50 29.60 -21.69 -39.15
N GLY A 51 29.05 -21.07 -38.12
CA GLY A 51 27.74 -21.46 -37.60
C GLY A 51 26.69 -20.61 -38.30
N SER A 52 25.48 -21.14 -38.50
CA SER A 52 24.38 -20.35 -39.06
C SER A 52 24.16 -19.09 -38.19
N PRO A 53 23.76 -17.94 -38.77
CA PRO A 53 23.36 -16.77 -38.00
C PRO A 53 22.33 -17.09 -36.91
N GLU A 54 21.48 -18.09 -37.15
CA GLU A 54 20.49 -18.62 -36.22
C GLU A 54 21.11 -19.32 -34.99
N ASP A 55 22.19 -20.10 -35.18
CA ASP A 55 22.90 -20.80 -34.09
C ASP A 55 23.72 -19.85 -33.21
N LEU A 56 24.19 -18.74 -33.76
CA LEU A 56 24.90 -17.68 -33.03
C LEU A 56 23.94 -16.78 -32.26
N LEU A 57 22.76 -16.50 -32.84
CA LEU A 57 21.72 -15.70 -32.21
C LEU A 57 21.01 -16.47 -31.09
N GLY A 58 20.74 -17.77 -31.28
CA GLY A 58 20.12 -18.65 -30.27
C GLY A 58 21.00 -18.96 -29.06
N LYS A 59 22.31 -18.71 -29.13
CA LYS A 59 23.27 -18.93 -28.03
C LYS A 59 23.53 -17.70 -27.17
N MET A 60 22.98 -16.54 -27.53
CA MET A 60 23.03 -15.38 -26.65
C MET A 60 22.01 -15.56 -25.50
N PRO A 61 22.40 -15.37 -24.22
CA PRO A 61 21.47 -15.46 -23.10
C PRO A 61 20.26 -14.53 -23.26
N LEU A 62 20.44 -13.42 -23.99
CA LEU A 62 19.36 -12.48 -24.34
C LEU A 62 18.27 -13.10 -25.24
N PHE A 63 18.63 -14.00 -26.16
CA PHE A 63 17.67 -14.60 -27.10
C PHE A 63 16.85 -15.71 -26.46
N ALA A 64 17.44 -16.48 -25.56
CA ALA A 64 16.72 -17.47 -24.75
C ALA A 64 15.70 -16.79 -23.82
N GLU A 65 16.07 -15.65 -23.22
CA GLU A 65 15.15 -14.84 -22.41
C GLU A 65 14.02 -14.23 -23.27
N LEU A 66 14.35 -13.68 -24.45
CA LEU A 66 13.36 -13.17 -25.42
C LEU A 66 12.42 -14.27 -25.92
N GLN A 67 12.94 -15.46 -26.22
CA GLN A 67 12.12 -16.59 -26.66
C GLN A 67 11.20 -17.06 -25.51
N LYS A 68 11.69 -17.09 -24.27
CA LYS A 68 10.89 -17.41 -23.08
C LYS A 68 9.78 -16.39 -22.85
N LEU A 69 10.05 -15.10 -23.05
CA LEU A 69 9.06 -14.01 -23.02
C LEU A 69 8.05 -14.11 -24.17
N MET A 70 8.47 -14.51 -25.36
CA MET A 70 7.61 -14.70 -26.54
C MET A 70 6.71 -15.95 -26.44
N THR A 71 7.14 -16.98 -25.73
CA THR A 71 6.34 -18.19 -25.46
C THR A 71 5.50 -18.09 -24.19
N TRP A 72 5.58 -16.98 -23.47
CA TRP A 72 4.82 -16.77 -22.24
C TRP A 72 3.34 -16.57 -22.57
N SER A 73 2.48 -17.36 -21.94
CA SER A 73 1.02 -17.34 -22.12
C SER A 73 0.27 -17.12 -20.80
N GLY A 74 0.96 -16.53 -19.81
CA GLY A 74 0.58 -16.59 -18.40
C GLY A 74 -0.30 -15.45 -17.89
N GLY A 75 -1.54 -15.31 -18.38
CA GLY A 75 -2.49 -14.38 -17.75
C GLY A 75 -2.18 -12.88 -17.97
N PRO A 76 -2.83 -11.98 -17.21
CA PRO A 76 -2.82 -10.54 -17.48
C PRO A 76 -1.50 -9.85 -17.07
N VAL A 77 -0.71 -10.45 -16.18
CA VAL A 77 0.55 -9.89 -15.66
C VAL A 77 1.62 -10.98 -15.59
N ASN A 78 2.81 -10.67 -16.09
CA ASN A 78 3.97 -11.55 -15.97
C ASN A 78 4.63 -11.43 -14.60
N TRP A 79 4.11 -12.16 -13.61
CA TRP A 79 4.62 -12.19 -12.23
C TRP A 79 6.03 -12.78 -12.11
N ASP A 80 6.43 -13.68 -13.01
CA ASP A 80 7.80 -14.21 -13.03
C ASP A 80 8.80 -13.09 -13.40
N LEU A 81 8.47 -12.30 -14.43
CA LEU A 81 9.26 -11.14 -14.82
C LEU A 81 9.24 -10.07 -13.74
N ALA A 82 8.08 -9.82 -13.11
CA ALA A 82 7.97 -8.89 -11.99
C ALA A 82 8.89 -9.29 -10.83
N ARG A 83 8.86 -10.57 -10.44
CA ARG A 83 9.73 -11.13 -9.40
C ARG A 83 11.21 -10.96 -9.77
N GLN A 84 11.60 -11.35 -10.97
CA GLN A 84 12.99 -11.25 -11.43
C GLN A 84 13.48 -9.80 -11.48
N GLY A 85 12.65 -8.88 -12.01
CA GLY A 85 12.95 -7.45 -12.06
C GLY A 85 13.14 -6.85 -10.68
N ALA A 86 12.21 -7.12 -9.75
CA ALA A 86 12.29 -6.66 -8.37
C ALA A 86 13.57 -7.17 -7.66
N ILE A 87 13.85 -8.47 -7.76
CA ILE A 87 15.05 -9.07 -7.15
C ILE A 87 16.34 -8.52 -7.77
N SER A 88 16.38 -8.35 -9.10
CA SER A 88 17.55 -7.76 -9.77
C SER A 88 17.82 -6.33 -9.33
N GLN A 89 16.77 -5.55 -9.08
CA GLN A 89 16.89 -4.19 -8.57
C GLN A 89 17.39 -4.14 -7.12
N LEU A 90 17.01 -5.11 -6.30
CA LEU A 90 17.40 -5.22 -4.89
C LEU A 90 18.80 -5.83 -4.70
N ALA A 91 19.31 -6.57 -5.69
CA ALA A 91 20.59 -7.27 -5.60
C ALA A 91 21.76 -6.36 -5.13
N PRO A 92 21.88 -5.11 -5.61
CA PRO A 92 22.80 -4.14 -5.02
C PRO A 92 22.36 -3.76 -3.60
N GLY A 93 23.09 -4.26 -2.60
CA GLY A 93 22.87 -3.90 -1.21
C GLY A 93 21.93 -4.83 -0.44
N HIS A 94 21.27 -5.80 -1.07
CA HIS A 94 20.55 -6.85 -0.36
C HIS A 94 21.46 -7.61 0.63
N GLN A 95 20.96 -7.79 1.85
CA GLN A 95 21.60 -8.62 2.86
C GLN A 95 20.64 -9.72 3.32
N PRO A 96 21.06 -11.01 3.29
CA PRO A 96 20.28 -12.08 3.88
C PRO A 96 20.12 -11.88 5.38
N THR A 97 18.93 -12.20 5.90
CA THR A 97 18.64 -12.06 7.32
C THR A 97 19.42 -13.09 8.15
N SER A 98 20.25 -12.60 9.07
CA SER A 98 21.04 -13.42 9.99
C SER A 98 20.17 -14.12 11.06
N GLU A 99 20.70 -15.16 11.69
CA GLU A 99 20.01 -15.86 12.78
C GLU A 99 19.76 -14.94 14.00
N ALA A 100 20.72 -14.05 14.31
CA ALA A 100 20.58 -13.08 15.38
C ALA A 100 19.45 -12.08 15.12
N GLU A 101 19.32 -11.58 13.88
CA GLU A 101 18.21 -10.69 13.50
C GLU A 101 16.86 -11.43 13.55
N ARG A 102 16.81 -12.68 13.08
CA ARG A 102 15.60 -13.52 13.17
C ARG A 102 15.16 -13.68 14.63
N ALA A 103 16.07 -14.02 15.53
CA ALA A 103 15.78 -14.15 16.96
C ALA A 103 15.31 -12.83 17.58
N ALA A 104 15.99 -11.72 17.27
CA ALA A 104 15.70 -10.43 17.87
C ALA A 104 14.37 -9.81 17.38
N VAL A 105 14.00 -10.05 16.11
CA VAL A 105 12.67 -9.69 15.58
C VAL A 105 11.58 -10.56 16.19
N ALA A 106 11.77 -11.89 16.25
CA ALA A 106 10.79 -12.78 16.84
C ALA A 106 10.50 -12.41 18.30
N GLU A 107 11.53 -12.09 19.07
CA GLU A 107 11.37 -11.64 20.46
C GLU A 107 10.71 -10.27 20.56
N ALA A 108 11.08 -9.31 19.72
CA ALA A 108 10.45 -7.99 19.70
C ALA A 108 8.96 -8.06 19.36
N LEU A 109 8.59 -8.89 18.38
CA LEU A 109 7.19 -9.12 17.99
C LEU A 109 6.39 -9.82 19.09
N ARG A 110 6.97 -10.83 19.74
CA ARG A 110 6.34 -11.52 20.88
C ARG A 110 6.12 -10.58 22.06
N LEU A 111 7.11 -9.73 22.37
CA LEU A 111 7.01 -8.73 23.43
C LEU A 111 5.98 -7.65 23.09
N ALA A 112 6.00 -7.16 21.86
CA ALA A 112 5.05 -6.18 21.35
C ALA A 112 3.62 -6.69 21.45
N ASP A 113 3.37 -7.92 21.00
CA ASP A 113 2.05 -8.53 21.08
C ASP A 113 1.55 -8.62 22.54
N LEU A 114 2.41 -9.05 23.47
CA LEU A 114 2.06 -9.05 24.91
C LEU A 114 1.74 -7.64 25.44
N TRP A 115 2.45 -6.60 25.01
CA TRP A 115 2.19 -5.23 25.47
C TRP A 115 0.86 -4.67 24.97
N LEU A 116 0.34 -5.20 23.85
CA LEU A 116 -0.93 -4.77 23.28
C LEU A 116 -2.15 -5.31 24.05
N ASP A 117 -2.00 -6.36 24.84
CA ASP A 117 -3.11 -6.97 25.61
C ASP A 117 -3.80 -5.98 26.56
N GLU A 118 -3.07 -4.99 27.07
CA GLU A 118 -3.64 -3.95 27.95
C GLU A 118 -4.18 -2.74 27.18
N ALA A 119 -3.92 -2.65 25.88
CA ALA A 119 -4.20 -1.47 25.06
C ALA A 119 -5.41 -1.61 24.12
N THR A 120 -5.89 -2.83 23.90
CA THR A 120 -7.01 -3.16 23.00
C THR A 120 -7.75 -4.40 23.47
N GLU A 121 -9.06 -4.46 23.24
CA GLU A 121 -9.88 -5.66 23.48
C GLU A 121 -9.70 -6.71 22.38
N LEU A 122 -9.09 -6.35 21.24
CA LEU A 122 -8.83 -7.29 20.17
C LEU A 122 -7.74 -8.28 20.60
N PRO A 123 -8.01 -9.61 20.54
CA PRO A 123 -7.00 -10.63 20.85
C PRO A 123 -5.78 -10.56 19.93
N SER A 124 -4.75 -11.33 20.27
CA SER A 124 -3.58 -11.49 19.39
C SER A 124 -4.01 -12.03 18.02
N GLY A 125 -3.57 -11.33 16.97
CA GLY A 125 -3.70 -11.75 15.59
C GLY A 125 -2.44 -12.42 15.04
N MET A 126 -1.46 -12.72 15.91
CA MET A 126 -0.15 -13.23 15.52
C MET A 126 0.14 -14.60 16.14
N ASP A 127 0.48 -15.57 15.29
CA ASP A 127 0.95 -16.90 15.70
C ASP A 127 2.48 -17.01 15.66
N ARG A 128 3.12 -16.20 14.82
CA ARG A 128 4.56 -16.25 14.57
C ARG A 128 5.13 -14.88 14.20
N GLY A 129 6.32 -14.59 14.71
CA GLY A 129 7.13 -13.45 14.31
C GLY A 129 8.19 -13.87 13.30
N LEU A 130 8.26 -13.17 12.17
CA LEU A 130 9.20 -13.46 11.08
C LEU A 130 10.08 -12.24 10.80
N ALA A 131 11.34 -12.51 10.51
CA ALA A 131 12.26 -11.53 9.96
C ALA A 131 12.49 -11.86 8.48
N TRP A 132 12.12 -10.94 7.60
CA TRP A 132 12.33 -11.09 6.16
C TRP A 132 13.45 -10.17 5.70
N SER A 133 14.23 -10.65 4.74
CA SER A 133 15.05 -9.82 3.89
C SER A 133 14.18 -9.15 2.83
N ARG A 134 14.72 -8.16 2.12
CA ARG A 134 13.99 -7.46 1.03
C ARG A 134 13.49 -8.43 -0.06
N VAL A 135 14.29 -9.45 -0.37
CA VAL A 135 13.95 -10.49 -1.36
C VAL A 135 12.83 -11.40 -0.83
N GLU A 136 12.94 -11.87 0.42
CA GLU A 136 11.87 -12.66 1.05
C GLU A 136 10.56 -11.86 1.10
N TRP A 137 10.62 -10.54 1.35
CA TRP A 137 9.43 -9.69 1.33
C TRP A 137 8.75 -9.66 -0.05
N VAL A 138 9.52 -9.50 -1.14
CA VAL A 138 8.97 -9.56 -2.50
C VAL A 138 8.30 -10.92 -2.71
N GLU A 139 9.03 -12.02 -2.50
CA GLU A 139 8.54 -13.37 -2.79
C GLU A 139 7.27 -13.73 -2.02
N GLN A 140 7.23 -13.39 -0.72
CA GLN A 140 6.13 -13.76 0.16
C GLN A 140 4.88 -12.88 -0.03
N THR A 141 5.02 -11.69 -0.62
CA THR A 141 3.89 -10.77 -0.87
C THR A 141 3.31 -10.89 -2.28
N LEU A 142 4.02 -11.54 -3.24
CA LEU A 142 3.55 -11.73 -4.62
C LEU A 142 2.11 -12.28 -4.72
N PRO A 143 1.67 -13.30 -3.94
CA PRO A 143 0.30 -13.79 -4.04
C PRO A 143 -0.76 -12.73 -3.69
N ALA A 144 -0.47 -11.87 -2.70
CA ALA A 144 -1.38 -10.80 -2.30
C ALA A 144 -1.44 -9.69 -3.38
N TRP A 145 -0.29 -9.36 -3.99
CA TRP A 145 -0.25 -8.43 -5.12
C TRP A 145 -0.98 -8.96 -6.34
N GLY A 146 -0.83 -10.26 -6.66
CA GLY A 146 -1.59 -10.95 -7.71
C GLY A 146 -3.09 -10.78 -7.53
N ALA A 147 -3.61 -11.10 -6.35
CA ALA A 147 -5.02 -10.98 -6.03
C ALA A 147 -5.56 -9.54 -6.14
N LEU A 148 -4.72 -8.52 -5.94
CA LEU A 148 -5.09 -7.11 -6.03
C LEU A 148 -4.97 -6.55 -7.45
N ILE A 149 -3.97 -6.98 -8.23
CA ILE A 149 -3.60 -6.36 -9.51
C ILE A 149 -4.17 -7.15 -10.70
N ASP A 150 -4.25 -8.48 -10.65
CA ASP A 150 -4.75 -9.29 -11.76
C ASP A 150 -6.15 -8.86 -12.23
N PRO A 151 -7.15 -8.63 -11.33
CA PRO A 151 -8.47 -8.17 -11.76
C PRO A 151 -8.47 -6.79 -12.42
N LEU A 152 -7.46 -5.95 -12.11
CA LEU A 152 -7.31 -4.63 -12.70
C LEU A 152 -6.72 -4.74 -14.11
N ALA A 153 -5.64 -5.51 -14.25
CA ALA A 153 -4.97 -5.74 -15.52
C ALA A 153 -5.91 -6.40 -16.54
N GLU A 154 -6.72 -7.40 -16.14
CA GLU A 154 -7.75 -8.01 -17.00
C GLU A 154 -8.75 -6.98 -17.53
N ARG A 155 -9.18 -6.04 -16.68
CA ARG A 155 -10.13 -4.99 -17.05
C ARG A 155 -9.54 -3.99 -18.03
N VAL A 156 -8.29 -3.56 -17.82
CA VAL A 156 -7.61 -2.64 -18.75
C VAL A 156 -7.49 -3.28 -20.14
N VAL A 157 -7.07 -4.54 -20.21
CA VAL A 157 -7.00 -5.28 -21.48
C VAL A 157 -8.39 -5.43 -22.12
N SER A 158 -9.41 -5.73 -21.33
CA SER A 158 -10.80 -5.82 -21.81
C SER A 158 -11.34 -4.48 -22.33
N ALA A 159 -10.98 -3.37 -21.69
CA ALA A 159 -11.41 -2.04 -22.11
C ALA A 159 -10.76 -1.63 -23.43
N MET A 160 -9.44 -1.84 -23.56
CA MET A 160 -8.71 -1.57 -24.81
C MET A 160 -9.22 -2.39 -25.99
N THR A 161 -9.52 -3.68 -25.77
CA THR A 161 -10.07 -4.55 -26.83
C THR A 161 -11.48 -4.15 -27.25
N SER A 162 -12.30 -3.68 -26.29
CA SER A 162 -13.68 -3.22 -26.57
C SER A 162 -13.74 -1.87 -27.28
N ALA A 163 -12.68 -1.05 -27.17
CA ALA A 163 -12.57 0.24 -27.85
C ALA A 163 -12.15 0.14 -29.33
N LEU A 164 -11.76 -1.05 -29.82
CA LEU A 164 -11.35 -1.25 -31.22
C LEU A 164 -12.58 -1.24 -32.16
N PRO A 165 -12.52 -0.54 -33.31
CA PRO A 165 -13.56 -0.60 -34.34
C PRO A 165 -13.84 -2.03 -34.81
N ALA A 166 -15.09 -2.35 -35.12
CA ALA A 166 -15.52 -3.71 -35.47
C ALA A 166 -14.76 -4.30 -36.67
N GLU A 167 -14.38 -3.45 -37.64
CA GLU A 167 -13.58 -3.82 -38.81
C GLU A 167 -12.13 -4.17 -38.43
N ALA A 168 -11.56 -3.47 -37.44
CA ALA A 168 -10.22 -3.73 -36.93
C ALA A 168 -10.20 -4.95 -36.00
N ALA A 169 -11.24 -5.18 -35.19
CA ALA A 169 -11.34 -6.30 -34.27
C ALA A 169 -11.30 -7.67 -34.97
N GLN A 170 -11.89 -7.79 -36.17
CA GLN A 170 -11.86 -9.04 -36.95
C GLN A 170 -10.49 -9.34 -37.58
N MET A 171 -9.75 -8.30 -37.99
CA MET A 171 -8.37 -8.44 -38.47
C MET A 171 -7.34 -8.55 -37.34
N ALA A 172 -7.67 -7.99 -36.17
CA ALA A 172 -6.80 -7.96 -35.00
C ALA A 172 -6.89 -9.22 -34.15
N GLY A 173 -7.79 -10.19 -34.39
CA GLY A 173 -7.94 -11.38 -33.54
C GLY A 173 -6.61 -12.09 -33.17
N PRO A 174 -5.74 -12.44 -34.15
CA PRO A 174 -4.40 -12.98 -33.88
C PRO A 174 -3.43 -11.96 -33.27
N LEU A 175 -3.55 -10.67 -33.62
CA LEU A 175 -2.71 -9.58 -33.09
C LEU A 175 -3.09 -9.19 -31.65
N ALA A 176 -4.34 -9.39 -31.24
CA ALA A 176 -4.86 -9.08 -29.92
C ALA A 176 -4.30 -10.04 -28.87
N GLY A 177 -4.11 -11.32 -29.23
CA GLY A 177 -3.39 -12.28 -28.38
C GLY A 177 -1.93 -11.86 -28.16
N VAL A 178 -1.24 -11.44 -29.22
CA VAL A 178 0.15 -10.94 -29.14
C VAL A 178 0.22 -9.63 -28.35
N MET A 179 -0.71 -8.70 -28.54
CA MET A 179 -0.81 -7.46 -27.77
C MET A 179 -1.10 -7.73 -26.29
N GLY A 180 -1.95 -8.70 -25.97
CA GLY A 180 -2.20 -9.13 -24.58
C GLY A 180 -0.96 -9.71 -23.92
N GLN A 181 -0.19 -10.54 -24.63
CA GLN A 181 1.10 -11.07 -24.15
C GLN A 181 2.13 -9.96 -23.92
N MET A 182 2.27 -9.06 -24.88
CA MET A 182 3.17 -7.91 -24.78
C MET A 182 2.75 -6.98 -23.64
N GLY A 183 1.44 -6.76 -23.47
CA GLY A 183 0.86 -6.04 -22.34
C GLY A 183 1.21 -6.68 -21.00
N GLY A 184 1.04 -7.99 -20.85
CA GLY A 184 1.38 -8.71 -19.62
C GLY A 184 2.87 -8.67 -19.28
N VAL A 185 3.76 -8.68 -20.29
CA VAL A 185 5.21 -8.47 -20.12
C VAL A 185 5.51 -7.04 -19.65
N MET A 186 4.91 -6.03 -20.27
CA MET A 186 5.10 -4.63 -19.88
C MET A 186 4.57 -4.34 -18.47
N PHE A 187 3.36 -4.82 -18.14
CA PHE A 187 2.81 -4.77 -16.78
C PHE A 187 3.72 -5.48 -15.79
N GLY A 188 4.20 -6.69 -16.12
CA GLY A 188 5.13 -7.44 -15.28
C GLY A 188 6.42 -6.65 -14.99
N ALA A 189 7.01 -6.00 -15.98
CA ALA A 189 8.21 -5.18 -15.80
C ALA A 189 7.95 -3.96 -14.88
N GLN A 190 6.83 -3.25 -15.08
CA GLN A 190 6.47 -2.09 -14.25
C GLN A 190 6.15 -2.49 -12.80
N VAL A 191 5.39 -3.57 -12.61
CA VAL A 191 5.13 -4.18 -11.30
C VAL A 191 6.43 -4.57 -10.62
N GLY A 192 7.35 -5.21 -11.33
CA GLY A 192 8.65 -5.59 -10.79
C GLY A 192 9.47 -4.39 -10.28
N GLN A 193 9.53 -3.30 -11.04
CA GLN A 193 10.22 -2.08 -10.61
C GLN A 193 9.56 -1.44 -9.37
N ALA A 194 8.23 -1.38 -9.35
CA ALA A 194 7.50 -0.80 -8.22
C ALA A 194 7.68 -1.65 -6.94
N LEU A 195 7.59 -2.99 -7.06
CA LEU A 195 7.84 -3.91 -5.96
C LEU A 195 9.29 -3.86 -5.47
N GLY A 196 10.26 -3.72 -6.37
CA GLY A 196 11.67 -3.57 -6.01
C GLY A 196 11.93 -2.31 -5.20
N LYS A 197 11.41 -1.14 -5.63
CA LYS A 197 11.48 0.10 -4.84
C LYS A 197 10.79 -0.03 -3.49
N LEU A 198 9.60 -0.62 -3.48
CA LEU A 198 8.82 -0.77 -2.27
C LEU A 198 9.53 -1.65 -1.24
N ALA A 199 10.03 -2.81 -1.66
CA ALA A 199 10.79 -3.73 -0.81
C ALA A 199 12.06 -3.11 -0.22
N ASP A 200 12.65 -2.11 -0.90
CA ASP A 200 13.83 -1.40 -0.41
C ASP A 200 13.55 -0.53 0.83
N GLU A 201 12.30 -0.10 1.00
CA GLU A 201 11.92 0.90 2.00
C GLU A 201 10.93 0.40 3.05
N VAL A 202 10.11 -0.60 2.76
CA VAL A 202 9.10 -1.12 3.70
C VAL A 202 9.70 -1.67 4.97
N LEU A 203 9.07 -1.39 6.10
CA LEU A 203 9.54 -1.83 7.41
C LEU A 203 8.90 -3.16 7.84
N THR A 204 7.68 -3.43 7.36
CA THR A 204 6.83 -4.54 7.80
C THR A 204 6.03 -5.14 6.64
N SER A 205 5.22 -6.18 6.90
CA SER A 205 4.30 -6.73 5.89
C SER A 205 3.02 -5.90 5.70
N THR A 206 2.73 -4.99 6.63
CA THR A 206 1.52 -4.15 6.67
C THR A 206 1.80 -2.67 6.39
N ASP A 207 3.05 -2.30 6.10
CA ASP A 207 3.51 -0.90 5.96
C ASP A 207 2.80 -0.12 4.83
N VAL A 208 2.11 -0.83 3.92
CA VAL A 208 1.29 -0.22 2.85
C VAL A 208 -0.19 -0.03 3.23
N GLY A 209 -0.56 -0.34 4.48
CA GLY A 209 -1.94 -0.32 4.96
C GLY A 209 -2.77 -1.56 4.61
N LEU A 210 -2.15 -2.57 3.97
CA LEU A 210 -2.76 -3.87 3.67
C LEU A 210 -1.92 -5.01 4.25
N PRO A 211 -2.56 -6.07 4.78
CA PRO A 211 -1.88 -7.28 5.23
C PRO A 211 -1.47 -8.14 4.02
N LEU A 212 -0.26 -7.87 3.52
CA LEU A 212 0.33 -8.56 2.36
C LEU A 212 1.03 -9.87 2.72
N GLY A 213 1.36 -10.08 4.00
CA GLY A 213 2.00 -11.30 4.48
C GLY A 213 1.02 -12.45 4.71
N PRO A 214 1.52 -13.68 4.94
CA PRO A 214 0.71 -14.82 5.36
C PRO A 214 -0.09 -14.51 6.63
N THR A 215 -1.31 -15.06 6.73
CA THR A 215 -2.14 -14.93 7.92
C THR A 215 -1.40 -15.38 9.19
N GLY A 216 -1.54 -14.58 10.26
CA GLY A 216 -0.94 -14.86 11.56
C GLY A 216 0.57 -14.60 11.64
N ALA A 217 1.19 -14.03 10.59
CA ALA A 217 2.61 -13.71 10.59
C ALA A 217 2.83 -12.20 10.77
N GLY A 218 3.36 -11.80 11.93
CA GLY A 218 3.94 -10.47 12.06
C GLY A 218 5.34 -10.46 11.46
N VAL A 219 5.64 -9.47 10.63
CA VAL A 219 6.89 -9.41 9.88
C VAL A 219 7.59 -8.08 10.09
N LEU A 220 8.90 -8.12 10.33
CA LEU A 220 9.78 -6.97 10.17
C LEU A 220 10.84 -7.26 9.10
N VAL A 221 11.32 -6.21 8.44
CA VAL A 221 12.46 -6.27 7.51
C VAL A 221 13.71 -5.68 8.19
N PRO A 222 14.59 -6.49 8.82
CA PRO A 222 15.62 -5.98 9.74
C PRO A 222 16.57 -4.98 9.10
N GLN A 223 16.95 -5.23 7.84
CA GLN A 223 17.79 -4.31 7.08
C GLN A 223 17.17 -2.91 6.98
N ASN A 224 15.86 -2.84 6.71
CA ASN A 224 15.14 -1.58 6.56
C ASN A 224 14.86 -0.94 7.94
N VAL A 225 14.60 -1.75 8.96
CA VAL A 225 14.48 -1.28 10.36
C VAL A 225 15.79 -0.64 10.84
N ALA A 226 16.94 -1.24 10.52
CA ALA A 226 18.25 -0.68 10.84
C ALA A 226 18.49 0.65 10.10
N ALA A 227 18.16 0.70 8.80
CA ALA A 227 18.27 1.92 8.01
C ALA A 227 17.34 3.03 8.51
N PHE A 228 16.10 2.69 8.90
CA PHE A 228 15.14 3.64 9.48
C PHE A 228 15.59 4.17 10.84
N GLY A 229 16.20 3.32 11.66
CA GLY A 229 16.79 3.73 12.94
C GLY A 229 18.04 4.58 12.79
N ALA A 230 18.72 4.51 11.65
CA ALA A 230 19.95 5.27 11.41
C ALA A 230 19.66 6.78 11.41
N GLY A 231 20.35 7.52 12.28
CA GLY A 231 20.15 8.96 12.44
C GLY A 231 19.00 9.33 13.38
N LEU A 232 18.22 8.36 13.88
CA LEU A 232 17.39 8.58 15.06
C LEU A 232 18.30 8.51 16.29
N ASP A 233 18.23 9.52 17.16
CA ASP A 233 18.93 9.53 18.45
C ASP A 233 18.23 8.59 19.45
N ARG A 234 18.12 7.31 19.06
CA ARG A 234 17.36 6.25 19.74
C ARG A 234 18.04 4.88 19.59
N PRO A 235 18.02 4.04 20.65
CA PRO A 235 18.52 2.67 20.55
C PRO A 235 17.76 1.86 19.49
N GLN A 236 18.48 1.04 18.72
CA GLN A 236 17.91 0.21 17.66
C GLN A 236 16.84 -0.75 18.18
N ASP A 237 17.00 -1.27 19.39
CA ASP A 237 16.03 -2.17 20.02
C ASP A 237 14.70 -1.46 20.32
N GLU A 238 14.73 -0.18 20.71
CA GLU A 238 13.53 0.64 20.93
C GLU A 238 12.80 0.91 19.61
N VAL A 239 13.55 1.24 18.55
CA VAL A 239 13.00 1.43 17.20
C VAL A 239 12.33 0.14 16.72
N ARG A 240 13.01 -1.00 16.85
CA ARG A 240 12.47 -2.31 16.47
C ARG A 240 11.22 -2.66 17.25
N LEU A 241 11.21 -2.44 18.57
CA LEU A 241 10.05 -2.72 19.42
C LEU A 241 8.86 -1.83 19.08
N PHE A 242 9.09 -0.54 18.80
CA PHE A 242 8.04 0.36 18.34
C PHE A 242 7.42 -0.09 17.01
N LEU A 243 8.24 -0.51 16.04
CA LEU A 243 7.73 -1.03 14.77
C LEU A 243 7.03 -2.38 14.94
N ALA A 244 7.52 -3.23 15.86
CA ALA A 244 6.86 -4.48 16.23
C ALA A 244 5.47 -4.25 16.84
N LEU A 245 5.30 -3.23 17.69
CA LEU A 245 3.99 -2.84 18.24
C LEU A 245 3.02 -2.42 17.13
N ARG A 246 3.50 -1.65 16.15
CA ARG A 246 2.69 -1.26 15.00
C ARG A 246 2.28 -2.45 14.14
N GLU A 247 3.22 -3.34 13.82
CA GLU A 247 2.92 -4.56 13.05
C GLU A 247 1.90 -5.44 13.81
N ALA A 248 2.13 -5.71 15.09
CA ALA A 248 1.24 -6.53 15.90
C ALA A 248 -0.17 -5.93 15.98
N ALA A 249 -0.29 -4.61 16.14
CA ALA A 249 -1.59 -3.93 16.13
C ALA A 249 -2.34 -4.12 14.80
N HIS A 250 -1.65 -3.96 13.65
CA HIS A 250 -2.26 -4.24 12.35
C HIS A 250 -2.73 -5.70 12.25
N GLN A 251 -1.90 -6.66 12.68
CA GLN A 251 -2.26 -8.08 12.65
C GLN A 251 -3.51 -8.37 13.49
N ARG A 252 -3.62 -7.79 14.70
CA ARG A 252 -4.84 -7.89 15.54
C ARG A 252 -6.06 -7.35 14.81
N LEU A 253 -5.95 -6.16 14.21
CA LEU A 253 -7.06 -5.55 13.51
C LEU A 253 -7.54 -6.41 12.33
N PHE A 254 -6.63 -6.80 11.44
CA PHE A 254 -7.01 -7.58 10.25
C PHE A 254 -7.42 -9.02 10.56
N ALA A 255 -6.96 -9.60 11.68
CA ALA A 255 -7.40 -10.92 12.14
C ALA A 255 -8.83 -10.90 12.68
N HIS A 256 -9.23 -9.82 13.36
CA HIS A 256 -10.51 -9.73 14.06
C HIS A 256 -11.57 -8.89 13.35
N VAL A 257 -11.22 -8.19 12.28
CA VAL A 257 -12.13 -7.37 11.45
C VAL A 257 -12.17 -7.94 10.02
N PRO A 258 -12.84 -9.08 9.79
CA PRO A 258 -12.76 -9.82 8.54
C PRO A 258 -13.30 -9.05 7.34
N TRP A 259 -14.25 -8.12 7.56
CA TRP A 259 -14.83 -7.29 6.51
C TRP A 259 -13.83 -6.24 5.97
N LEU A 260 -12.82 -5.86 6.75
CA LEU A 260 -11.94 -4.72 6.44
C LEU A 260 -11.10 -5.00 5.18
N ARG A 261 -10.53 -6.21 5.08
CA ARG A 261 -9.76 -6.62 3.90
C ARG A 261 -10.61 -6.51 2.65
N GLN A 262 -11.82 -7.07 2.69
CA GLN A 262 -12.74 -7.06 1.54
C GLN A 262 -13.11 -5.63 1.14
N GLN A 263 -13.41 -4.76 2.10
CA GLN A 263 -13.80 -3.37 1.84
C GLN A 263 -12.65 -2.53 1.25
N LEU A 264 -11.41 -2.75 1.70
CA LEU A 264 -10.24 -2.09 1.11
C LEU A 264 -10.02 -2.57 -0.34
N THR A 265 -10.07 -3.89 -0.57
CA THR A 265 -9.97 -4.46 -1.92
C THR A 265 -11.09 -3.97 -2.83
N ASP A 266 -12.32 -3.91 -2.33
CA ASP A 266 -13.47 -3.42 -3.10
C ASP A 266 -13.37 -1.93 -3.43
N ALA A 267 -12.79 -1.11 -2.56
CA ALA A 267 -12.54 0.30 -2.82
C ALA A 267 -11.48 0.49 -3.91
N VAL A 268 -10.37 -0.28 -3.87
CA VAL A 268 -9.36 -0.29 -4.94
C VAL A 268 -9.98 -0.73 -6.27
N HIS A 269 -10.73 -1.83 -6.26
CA HIS A 269 -11.41 -2.31 -7.46
C HIS A 269 -12.45 -1.30 -7.97
N ALA A 270 -13.18 -0.62 -7.09
CA ALA A 270 -14.17 0.39 -7.48
C ALA A 270 -13.52 1.59 -8.17
N TYR A 271 -12.38 2.05 -7.67
CA TYR A 271 -11.59 3.10 -8.32
C TYR A 271 -11.18 2.68 -9.73
N ALA A 272 -10.62 1.48 -9.85
CA ALA A 272 -10.16 0.96 -11.13
C ALA A 272 -11.30 0.67 -12.11
N ARG A 273 -12.52 0.37 -11.64
CA ARG A 273 -13.71 0.23 -12.50
C ARG A 273 -14.06 1.50 -13.25
N GLY A 274 -13.82 2.66 -12.65
CA GLY A 274 -14.07 3.95 -13.30
C GLY A 274 -13.02 4.32 -14.35
N ILE A 275 -11.93 3.55 -14.49
CA ILE A 275 -10.94 3.74 -15.56
C ILE A 275 -11.60 3.31 -16.86
N HIS A 276 -12.27 4.26 -17.50
CA HIS A 276 -12.85 4.09 -18.82
C HIS A 276 -11.96 4.83 -19.82
N VAL A 277 -11.63 4.14 -20.90
CA VAL A 277 -11.10 4.80 -22.09
C VAL A 277 -12.28 5.46 -22.77
N ASP A 278 -12.42 6.78 -22.63
CA ASP A 278 -13.47 7.54 -23.32
C ASP A 278 -13.10 7.64 -24.81
N PRO A 279 -13.79 6.89 -25.71
CA PRO A 279 -13.47 6.91 -27.13
C PRO A 279 -13.75 8.29 -27.74
N GLU A 280 -14.70 9.04 -27.17
CA GLU A 280 -15.03 10.40 -27.58
C GLU A 280 -13.97 11.39 -27.09
N ALA A 281 -13.37 11.19 -25.92
CA ALA A 281 -12.20 11.96 -25.48
C ALA A 281 -10.97 11.67 -26.35
N ILE A 282 -10.71 10.41 -26.70
CA ILE A 282 -9.64 10.07 -27.66
C ILE A 282 -9.90 10.74 -29.00
N GLN A 283 -11.13 10.66 -29.52
CA GLN A 283 -11.49 11.27 -30.80
C GLN A 283 -11.36 12.79 -30.75
N ARG A 284 -11.86 13.44 -29.70
CA ARG A 284 -11.68 14.90 -29.47
C ARG A 284 -10.20 15.26 -29.37
N GLY A 285 -9.42 14.48 -28.64
CA GLY A 285 -7.98 14.66 -28.50
C GLY A 285 -7.24 14.52 -29.82
N LEU A 286 -7.61 13.51 -30.62
CA LEU A 286 -7.09 13.32 -31.97
C LEU A 286 -7.48 14.49 -32.87
N ASP A 287 -8.74 14.90 -32.83
CA ASP A 287 -9.28 16.01 -33.63
C ASP A 287 -8.60 17.32 -33.23
N GLU A 288 -8.40 17.60 -31.94
CA GLU A 288 -7.68 18.77 -31.43
C GLU A 288 -6.19 18.73 -31.80
N ALA A 289 -5.52 17.57 -31.70
CA ALA A 289 -4.14 17.40 -32.13
C ALA A 289 -3.99 17.59 -33.65
N MET A 290 -4.95 17.09 -34.44
CA MET A 290 -5.00 17.28 -35.89
C MET A 290 -5.36 18.73 -36.27
N SER A 291 -6.17 19.41 -35.45
CA SER A 291 -6.57 20.81 -35.65
C SER A 291 -5.48 21.80 -35.25
N GLY A 292 -4.66 21.45 -34.23
CA GLY A 292 -3.58 22.27 -33.69
C GLY A 292 -2.26 22.15 -34.46
N MET A 293 -2.12 21.16 -35.34
CA MET A 293 -0.93 20.96 -36.18
C MET A 293 -1.20 21.35 -37.65
N GLU A 294 -0.60 22.46 -38.10
CA GLU A 294 -0.52 22.77 -39.55
C GLU A 294 0.29 21.68 -40.27
N GLY A 295 -0.41 20.71 -40.88
CA GLY A 295 0.19 19.61 -41.66
C GLY A 295 -0.38 18.22 -41.41
N GLY A 296 -1.20 18.05 -40.36
CA GLY A 296 -1.77 16.75 -39.98
C GLY A 296 -0.74 15.81 -39.33
N VAL A 297 -1.24 14.71 -38.77
CA VAL A 297 -0.43 13.63 -38.19
C VAL A 297 -0.15 12.62 -39.29
N ASP A 298 1.13 12.40 -39.63
CA ASP A 298 1.51 11.31 -40.52
C ASP A 298 1.54 9.98 -39.74
N PRO A 299 0.62 9.03 -39.99
CA PRO A 299 0.55 7.76 -39.28
C PRO A 299 1.73 6.82 -39.59
N SER A 300 2.56 7.17 -40.57
CA SER A 300 3.75 6.41 -40.95
C SER A 300 5.04 6.90 -40.29
N ASP A 301 4.98 7.99 -39.52
CA ASP A 301 6.11 8.55 -38.77
C ASP A 301 6.07 8.12 -37.28
N PRO A 302 7.04 7.32 -36.79
CA PRO A 302 7.11 6.90 -35.39
C PRO A 302 7.24 8.07 -34.39
N GLU A 303 7.85 9.19 -34.79
CA GLU A 303 8.03 10.36 -33.91
C GLU A 303 6.73 11.18 -33.76
N SER A 304 5.84 11.16 -34.75
CA SER A 304 4.53 11.79 -34.67
C SER A 304 3.61 11.05 -33.68
N ILE A 305 3.66 9.72 -33.70
CA ILE A 305 2.92 8.84 -32.79
C ILE A 305 3.42 8.98 -31.35
N GLN A 306 4.74 9.06 -31.14
CA GLN A 306 5.31 9.32 -29.80
C GLN A 306 4.87 10.67 -29.22
N ARG A 307 4.80 11.72 -30.05
CA ARG A 307 4.31 13.04 -29.61
C ARG A 307 2.83 13.05 -29.26
N LEU A 308 2.01 12.32 -30.02
CA LEU A 308 0.60 12.12 -29.71
C LEU A 308 0.39 11.39 -28.39
N LEU A 309 1.08 10.27 -28.18
CA LEU A 309 0.99 9.47 -26.94
C LEU A 309 1.52 10.24 -25.71
N GLY A 310 2.49 11.13 -25.89
CA GLY A 310 3.05 11.97 -24.83
C GLY A 310 2.26 13.26 -24.52
N SER A 311 1.18 13.55 -25.26
CA SER A 311 0.43 14.82 -25.15
C SER A 311 -0.70 14.84 -24.12
N GLY A 312 -0.88 13.76 -23.35
CA GLY A 312 -1.91 13.70 -22.29
C GLY A 312 -3.33 13.38 -22.79
N LEU A 313 -3.51 13.11 -24.09
CA LEU A 313 -4.80 12.75 -24.70
C LEU A 313 -5.44 11.44 -24.19
N LEU A 314 -4.71 10.69 -23.36
CA LEU A 314 -5.14 9.45 -22.72
C LEU A 314 -5.25 9.57 -21.19
N GLU A 315 -5.11 10.76 -20.61
CA GLU A 315 -5.38 10.95 -19.17
C GLU A 315 -6.88 10.77 -18.93
N PRO A 316 -7.31 9.73 -18.19
CA PRO A 316 -8.72 9.54 -17.87
C PRO A 316 -9.20 10.68 -16.96
N GLU A 317 -10.32 11.34 -17.30
CA GLU A 317 -10.94 12.28 -16.35
C GLU A 317 -11.53 11.50 -15.16
N GLU A 318 -11.15 11.89 -13.93
CA GLU A 318 -11.64 11.23 -12.72
C GLU A 318 -13.16 11.40 -12.56
N THR A 319 -13.91 10.28 -12.60
CA THR A 319 -15.37 10.31 -12.46
C THR A 319 -15.80 10.57 -11.01
N ALA A 320 -17.06 11.00 -10.80
CA ALA A 320 -17.62 11.18 -9.47
C ALA A 320 -17.57 9.89 -8.63
N GLU A 321 -17.80 8.74 -9.26
CA GLU A 321 -17.69 7.42 -8.65
C GLU A 321 -16.25 7.09 -8.25
N GLN A 322 -15.26 7.44 -9.08
CA GLN A 322 -13.83 7.27 -8.75
C GLN A 322 -13.44 8.12 -7.55
N HIS A 323 -13.85 9.40 -7.52
CA HIS A 323 -13.63 10.26 -6.35
C HIS A 323 -14.27 9.70 -5.07
N MET A 324 -15.46 9.08 -5.17
CA MET A 324 -16.09 8.43 -4.02
C MET A 324 -15.31 7.19 -3.56
N ALA A 325 -14.85 6.36 -4.50
CA ALA A 325 -14.05 5.17 -4.19
C ALA A 325 -12.71 5.55 -3.55
N LEU A 326 -12.02 6.57 -4.09
CA LEU A 326 -10.77 7.10 -3.55
C LEU A 326 -10.99 7.65 -2.14
N ARG A 327 -11.99 8.53 -1.93
CA ARG A 327 -12.31 9.08 -0.60
C ARG A 327 -12.58 7.98 0.42
N ARG A 328 -13.28 6.92 0.02
CA ARG A 328 -13.57 5.77 0.88
C ARG A 328 -12.30 5.00 1.25
N LEU A 329 -11.43 4.75 0.28
CA LEU A 329 -10.15 4.08 0.50
C LEU A 329 -9.25 4.91 1.43
N GLU A 330 -9.09 6.21 1.15
CA GLU A 330 -8.33 7.14 2.00
C GLU A 330 -8.87 7.17 3.44
N THR A 331 -10.19 7.24 3.59
CA THR A 331 -10.84 7.26 4.91
C THR A 331 -10.58 5.95 5.68
N LEU A 332 -10.74 4.79 5.04
CA LEU A 332 -10.47 3.50 5.68
C LEU A 332 -8.99 3.35 6.08
N LEU A 333 -8.06 3.68 5.19
CA LEU A 333 -6.63 3.64 5.49
C LEU A 333 -6.26 4.61 6.62
N ALA A 334 -6.85 5.81 6.64
CA ALA A 334 -6.64 6.77 7.71
C ALA A 334 -7.17 6.25 9.06
N LEU A 335 -8.35 5.62 9.07
CA LEU A 335 -8.94 5.02 10.27
C LEU A 335 -8.13 3.86 10.81
N VAL A 336 -7.69 2.93 9.95
CA VAL A 336 -6.79 1.82 10.34
C VAL A 336 -5.56 2.38 11.06
N GLU A 337 -4.96 3.40 10.47
CA GLU A 337 -3.69 3.93 10.91
C GLU A 337 -3.78 4.82 12.14
N GLY A 338 -4.86 5.59 12.26
CA GLY A 338 -5.17 6.32 13.48
C GLY A 338 -5.46 5.39 14.66
N TRP A 339 -6.11 4.25 14.40
CA TRP A 339 -6.38 3.25 15.44
C TRP A 339 -5.07 2.59 15.91
N VAL A 340 -4.20 2.21 14.97
CA VAL A 340 -2.87 1.69 15.28
C VAL A 340 -2.04 2.70 16.09
N ASP A 341 -2.05 3.99 15.70
CA ASP A 341 -1.35 5.04 16.45
C ASP A 341 -1.88 5.17 17.89
N SER A 342 -3.21 5.15 18.08
CA SER A 342 -3.85 5.18 19.40
C SER A 342 -3.46 3.98 20.27
N VAL A 343 -3.58 2.76 19.73
CA VAL A 343 -3.27 1.51 20.44
C VAL A 343 -1.78 1.42 20.79
N VAL A 344 -0.89 1.72 19.84
CA VAL A 344 0.55 1.69 20.06
C VAL A 344 0.99 2.76 21.04
N SER A 345 0.41 3.97 20.98
CA SER A 345 0.73 5.02 21.96
C SER A 345 0.32 4.61 23.38
N ALA A 346 -0.82 3.94 23.55
CA ALA A 346 -1.26 3.44 24.84
C ALA A 346 -0.34 2.33 25.37
N ALA A 347 0.05 1.37 24.53
CA ALA A 347 0.92 0.26 24.92
C ALA A 347 2.38 0.71 25.20
N ALA A 348 2.91 1.61 24.38
CA ALA A 348 4.28 2.09 24.46
C ALA A 348 4.47 3.18 25.54
N GLY A 349 3.45 3.98 25.83
CA GLY A 349 3.51 5.14 26.72
C GLY A 349 4.25 4.88 28.05
N PRO A 350 3.86 3.86 28.83
CA PRO A 350 4.47 3.58 30.13
C PRO A 350 5.86 2.94 30.05
N ARG A 351 6.25 2.36 28.91
CA ARG A 351 7.38 1.40 28.81
C ARG A 351 8.49 1.84 27.86
N LEU A 352 8.18 2.72 26.90
CA LEU A 352 9.10 3.16 25.86
C LEU A 352 9.20 4.71 25.84
N PRO A 353 10.07 5.29 26.70
CA PRO A 353 10.33 6.72 26.71
C PRO A 353 10.85 7.18 25.33
N GLY A 354 10.08 8.00 24.62
CA GLY A 354 10.43 8.45 23.26
C GLY A 354 9.61 7.87 22.13
N HIS A 355 8.63 6.99 22.41
CA HIS A 355 7.67 6.51 21.42
C HIS A 355 7.01 7.66 20.62
N GLY A 356 6.73 8.81 21.26
CA GLY A 356 6.15 9.98 20.60
C GLY A 356 7.04 10.56 19.49
N ALA A 357 8.36 10.52 19.64
CA ALA A 357 9.30 10.93 18.60
C ALA A 357 9.32 9.93 17.43
N LEU A 358 9.26 8.63 17.73
CA LEU A 358 9.18 7.58 16.70
C LEU A 358 7.85 7.66 15.92
N ALA A 359 6.73 7.92 16.62
CA ALA A 359 5.43 8.15 16.01
C ALA A 359 5.44 9.37 15.10
N GLU A 360 6.10 10.46 15.52
CA GLU A 360 6.26 11.64 14.68
C GLU A 360 7.11 11.38 13.43
N THR A 361 8.21 10.63 13.54
CA THR A 361 9.00 10.19 12.38
C THR A 361 8.15 9.39 11.39
N MET A 362 7.34 8.45 11.87
CA MET A 362 6.43 7.68 11.01
C MET A 362 5.38 8.56 10.32
N ARG A 363 4.80 9.54 11.03
CA ARG A 363 3.84 10.49 10.44
C ARG A 363 4.48 11.31 9.32
N ARG A 364 5.73 11.75 9.48
CA ARG A 364 6.47 12.49 8.44
C ARG A 364 6.79 11.63 7.23
N ARG A 365 7.20 10.37 7.46
CA ARG A 365 7.45 9.40 6.39
C ARG A 365 6.20 9.18 5.52
N ARG A 366 5.00 9.16 6.12
CA ARG A 366 3.76 9.09 5.34
C ARG A 366 3.36 10.42 4.69
N ALA A 367 3.46 11.53 5.40
CA ALA A 367 3.12 12.85 4.84
C ALA A 367 3.96 13.24 3.61
N SER A 368 5.15 12.66 3.45
CA SER A 368 6.05 12.94 2.32
C SER A 368 5.76 12.11 1.06
N GLY A 369 4.72 11.28 1.04
CA GLY A 369 4.40 10.46 -0.13
C GLY A 369 5.21 9.17 -0.13
N GLY A 370 4.94 8.28 0.83
CA GLY A 370 5.74 7.07 1.04
C GLY A 370 5.81 6.18 -0.22
N PRO A 371 6.81 5.29 -0.32
CA PRO A 371 6.99 4.37 -1.46
C PRO A 371 5.75 3.50 -1.72
N ALA A 372 4.95 3.21 -0.67
CA ALA A 372 3.66 2.54 -0.81
C ALA A 372 2.67 3.34 -1.65
N GLU A 373 2.51 4.63 -1.36
CA GLU A 373 1.63 5.55 -2.10
C GLU A 373 2.15 5.72 -3.53
N GLN A 374 3.47 5.82 -3.73
CA GLN A 374 4.08 5.87 -5.06
C GLN A 374 3.86 4.57 -5.86
N THR A 375 3.91 3.40 -5.21
CA THR A 375 3.63 2.11 -5.84
C THR A 375 2.16 2.01 -6.25
N PHE A 376 1.21 2.39 -5.39
CA PHE A 376 -0.20 2.44 -5.79
C PHE A 376 -0.47 3.47 -6.90
N ALA A 377 0.18 4.63 -6.86
CA ALA A 377 0.12 5.63 -7.93
C ALA A 377 0.66 5.05 -9.25
N THR A 378 1.78 4.33 -9.20
CA THR A 378 2.42 3.76 -10.39
C THR A 378 1.64 2.57 -10.97
N LEU A 379 1.06 1.72 -10.12
CA LEU A 379 0.43 0.45 -10.54
C LEU A 379 -1.06 0.57 -10.82
N VAL A 380 -1.76 1.47 -10.14
CA VAL A 380 -3.22 1.61 -10.23
C VAL A 380 -3.60 3.00 -10.77
N GLY A 381 -2.65 3.94 -10.91
CA GLY A 381 -2.96 5.33 -11.21
C GLY A 381 -3.66 6.03 -10.04
N LEU A 382 -3.43 5.54 -8.81
CA LEU A 382 -4.11 5.98 -7.59
C LEU A 382 -3.18 6.87 -6.76
N GLU A 383 -3.37 8.18 -6.80
CA GLU A 383 -2.69 9.10 -5.87
C GLU A 383 -3.39 9.12 -4.51
N LEU A 384 -2.96 8.23 -3.62
CA LEU A 384 -3.37 8.31 -2.21
C LEU A 384 -2.71 9.51 -1.57
N ARG A 385 -3.50 10.49 -1.14
CA ARG A 385 -2.98 11.58 -0.32
C ARG A 385 -3.16 11.20 1.15
N PRO A 386 -2.16 11.41 2.02
CA PRO A 386 -2.27 11.16 3.45
C PRO A 386 -3.12 12.26 4.13
N ARG A 387 -4.37 12.39 3.69
CA ARG A 387 -5.37 13.29 4.26
C ARG A 387 -5.96 12.60 5.48
N ARG A 388 -6.33 13.39 6.48
CA ARG A 388 -7.12 12.95 7.64
C ARG A 388 -6.48 11.93 8.60
N LEU A 389 -5.19 11.60 8.48
CA LEU A 389 -4.50 10.74 9.46
C LEU A 389 -4.55 11.32 10.88
N ARG A 390 -4.31 12.63 11.00
CA ARG A 390 -4.40 13.34 12.30
C ARG A 390 -5.82 13.34 12.85
N ASP A 391 -6.79 13.51 11.96
CA ASP A 391 -8.21 13.57 12.32
C ASP A 391 -8.68 12.20 12.81
N ALA A 392 -8.30 11.12 12.12
CA ALA A 392 -8.53 9.75 12.57
C ALA A 392 -7.86 9.45 13.91
N SER A 393 -6.57 9.79 14.10
CA SER A 393 -5.90 9.64 15.40
C SER A 393 -6.62 10.41 16.51
N THR A 394 -7.20 11.57 16.19
CA THR A 394 -8.00 12.37 17.13
C THR A 394 -9.28 11.65 17.54
N VAL A 395 -10.02 11.08 16.58
CA VAL A 395 -11.22 10.27 16.88
C VAL A 395 -10.86 9.13 17.83
N TRP A 396 -9.86 8.31 17.49
CA TRP A 396 -9.52 7.13 18.27
C TRP A 396 -8.97 7.46 19.66
N GLY A 397 -8.13 8.49 19.76
CA GLY A 397 -7.62 9.00 21.03
C GLY A 397 -8.72 9.55 21.92
N ALA A 398 -9.68 10.29 21.36
CA ALA A 398 -10.81 10.85 22.10
C ALA A 398 -11.83 9.77 22.51
N MET A 399 -12.13 8.79 21.64
CA MET A 399 -12.99 7.64 21.97
C MET A 399 -12.44 6.86 23.18
N ALA A 400 -11.13 6.59 23.20
CA ALA A 400 -10.50 5.88 24.31
C ALA A 400 -10.53 6.69 25.62
N GLN A 401 -10.39 8.02 25.54
CA GLN A 401 -10.35 8.90 26.71
C GLN A 401 -11.74 9.22 27.28
N GLN A 402 -12.75 9.41 26.43
CA GLN A 402 -14.07 9.87 26.83
C GLN A 402 -15.05 8.73 27.12
N HIS A 403 -14.90 7.58 26.44
CA HIS A 403 -15.83 6.45 26.56
C HIS A 403 -15.16 5.22 27.18
N SER A 404 -14.25 4.58 26.45
CA SER A 404 -13.36 3.49 26.91
C SER A 404 -12.59 2.89 25.73
N THR A 405 -11.57 2.07 26.01
CA THR A 405 -10.91 1.20 25.01
C THR A 405 -11.91 0.25 24.35
N ALA A 406 -12.80 -0.36 25.12
CA ALA A 406 -13.83 -1.26 24.61
C ALA A 406 -14.82 -0.55 23.66
N ALA A 407 -15.25 0.67 24.01
CA ALA A 407 -16.11 1.47 23.13
C ALA A 407 -15.39 1.88 21.84
N ARG A 408 -14.10 2.27 21.94
CA ARG A 408 -13.24 2.52 20.77
C ARG A 408 -13.20 1.31 19.85
N ASP A 409 -12.85 0.14 20.37
CA ASP A 409 -12.64 -1.06 19.55
C ASP A 409 -13.95 -1.63 18.98
N ARG A 410 -15.08 -1.42 19.67
CA ARG A 410 -16.42 -1.80 19.17
C ARG A 410 -16.79 -1.13 17.86
N LEU A 411 -16.25 0.05 17.52
CA LEU A 411 -16.50 0.70 16.24
C LEU A 411 -16.08 -0.16 15.04
N TRP A 412 -15.16 -1.12 15.22
CA TRP A 412 -14.76 -2.06 14.17
C TRP A 412 -15.75 -3.23 13.96
N SER A 413 -16.75 -3.39 14.83
CA SER A 413 -17.71 -4.50 14.73
C SER A 413 -18.57 -4.43 13.47
N HIS A 414 -18.77 -3.24 12.90
CA HIS A 414 -19.51 -3.05 11.64
C HIS A 414 -19.00 -1.82 10.88
N PRO A 415 -18.90 -1.86 9.53
CA PRO A 415 -18.49 -0.69 8.72
C PRO A 415 -19.26 0.60 9.01
N ASP A 416 -20.57 0.49 9.26
CA ASP A 416 -21.45 1.66 9.46
C ASP A 416 -21.23 2.38 10.80
N LEU A 417 -20.49 1.78 11.73
CA LEU A 417 -20.14 2.41 13.01
C LEU A 417 -18.90 3.29 12.89
N LEU A 418 -18.13 3.16 11.80
CA LEU A 418 -16.94 3.96 11.62
C LEU A 418 -17.26 5.40 11.21
N PRO A 419 -16.38 6.36 11.55
CA PRO A 419 -16.45 7.70 11.01
C PRO A 419 -16.43 7.68 9.48
N THR A 420 -17.33 8.44 8.88
CA THR A 420 -17.28 8.75 7.45
C THR A 420 -16.21 9.81 7.16
N SER A 421 -15.98 10.12 5.89
CA SER A 421 -15.07 11.21 5.52
C SER A 421 -15.53 12.55 6.11
N ASP A 422 -16.84 12.81 6.12
CA ASP A 422 -17.41 14.06 6.64
C ASP A 422 -17.28 14.13 8.18
N ASP A 423 -17.38 12.99 8.87
CA ASP A 423 -17.15 12.92 10.31
C ASP A 423 -15.71 13.27 10.70
N LEU A 424 -14.75 13.01 9.81
CA LEU A 424 -13.36 13.38 10.03
C LEU A 424 -13.09 14.87 9.80
N ASP A 425 -14.05 15.65 9.28
CA ASP A 425 -13.94 17.12 9.23
C ASP A 425 -14.17 17.73 10.62
N GLU A 426 -15.04 17.12 11.42
CA GLU A 426 -15.30 17.49 12.81
C GLU A 426 -15.19 16.26 13.74
N PRO A 427 -13.95 15.76 13.99
CA PRO A 427 -13.72 14.51 14.72
C PRO A 427 -14.39 14.43 16.09
N LEU A 428 -14.44 15.56 16.81
CA LEU A 428 -14.99 15.60 18.17
C LEU A 428 -16.52 15.54 18.17
N ASP A 429 -17.18 16.01 17.11
CA ASP A 429 -18.64 15.91 16.98
C ASP A 429 -19.06 14.45 16.80
N PHE A 430 -18.29 13.67 16.03
CA PHE A 430 -18.51 12.22 15.93
C PHE A 430 -18.39 11.54 17.31
N VAL A 431 -17.32 11.84 18.05
CA VAL A 431 -17.06 11.25 19.38
C VAL A 431 -18.16 11.60 20.37
N ALA A 432 -18.64 12.85 20.36
CA ALA A 432 -19.72 13.30 21.22
C ALA A 432 -21.03 12.53 20.97
N ARG A 433 -21.33 12.20 19.71
CA ARG A 433 -22.55 11.43 19.35
C ARG A 433 -22.54 9.99 19.87
N GLN A 434 -21.36 9.38 20.05
CA GLN A 434 -21.27 7.99 20.52
C GLN A 434 -21.82 7.82 21.95
N GLY A 435 -21.65 8.83 22.81
CA GLY A 435 -22.17 8.82 24.19
C GLY A 435 -23.68 9.01 24.33
N GLY A 436 -24.36 9.56 23.30
CA GLY A 436 -25.81 9.76 23.33
C GLY A 436 -26.62 8.47 23.10
N SER A 437 -25.96 7.39 22.65
CA SER A 437 -26.61 6.09 22.46
C SER A 437 -26.87 5.34 23.77
N ASP A 438 -26.09 5.64 24.82
CA ASP A 438 -26.28 5.07 26.16
C ASP A 438 -27.51 5.68 26.86
N GLU A 439 -27.81 6.98 26.69
CA GLU A 439 -29.04 7.58 27.25
C GLU A 439 -30.32 6.92 26.70
N PHE A 440 -30.32 6.51 25.43
CA PHE A 440 -31.47 5.81 24.83
C PHE A 440 -31.54 4.36 25.33
N SER A 441 -30.39 3.69 25.53
CA SER A 441 -30.35 2.36 26.15
C SER A 441 -30.77 2.39 27.62
N GLU A 442 -30.36 3.39 28.40
CA GLU A 442 -30.81 3.62 29.77
C GLU A 442 -32.32 3.90 29.83
N LEU A 443 -32.86 4.70 28.91
CA LEU A 443 -34.31 4.92 28.80
C LEU A 443 -35.06 3.62 28.50
N THR A 444 -34.49 2.76 27.64
CA THR A 444 -35.12 1.51 27.24
C THR A 444 -35.07 0.48 28.37
N VAL A 445 -33.96 0.41 29.11
CA VAL A 445 -33.82 -0.42 30.31
C VAL A 445 -34.84 0.00 31.38
N HIS A 446 -35.03 1.30 31.62
CA HIS A 446 -36.06 1.82 32.53
C HIS A 446 -37.51 1.56 32.09
N LEU A 447 -37.76 1.35 30.79
CA LEU A 447 -39.08 0.98 30.29
C LEU A 447 -39.37 -0.52 30.45
N THR A 448 -38.33 -1.36 30.46
CA THR A 448 -38.45 -2.81 30.67
C THR A 448 -38.46 -3.25 32.14
N ASP A 449 -38.03 -2.39 33.07
CA ASP A 449 -37.94 -2.71 34.51
C ASP A 449 -39.09 -2.09 35.35
N GLN A 450 -40.22 -1.76 34.72
CA GLN A 450 -41.45 -1.47 35.46
C GLN A 450 -42.10 -2.79 35.91
N PRO A 451 -42.14 -3.11 37.22
CA PRO A 451 -42.95 -4.22 37.68
C PRO A 451 -44.43 -3.86 37.48
N ASP A 452 -45.17 -4.77 36.84
CA ASP A 452 -46.63 -4.72 36.73
C ASP A 452 -47.23 -4.41 38.11
N SER A 453 -47.69 -3.17 38.25
CA SER A 453 -48.34 -2.70 39.46
C SER A 453 -49.80 -3.16 39.41
N GLU A 454 -50.12 -4.26 40.10
CA GLU A 454 -51.50 -4.68 40.33
C GLU A 454 -52.33 -3.53 40.95
N PRO A 455 -53.59 -3.31 40.51
CA PRO A 455 -54.41 -2.27 41.07
C PRO A 455 -55.19 -2.75 42.30
N GLY A 456 -55.03 -2.03 43.42
CA GLY A 456 -56.16 -1.65 44.27
C GLY A 456 -56.52 -2.58 45.43
N THR A 457 -56.10 -2.15 46.62
CA THR A 457 -56.56 -2.58 47.94
C THR A 457 -58.08 -2.45 48.14
N GLY A 458 -58.66 -3.48 48.77
CA GLY A 458 -59.96 -3.44 49.44
C GLY A 458 -59.86 -4.13 50.79
N ASP A 459 -59.73 -3.33 51.84
CA ASP A 459 -59.60 -3.74 53.25
C ASP A 459 -61.01 -4.00 53.82
N ASP A 460 -61.25 -5.17 54.42
CA ASP A 460 -62.30 -5.32 55.44
C ASP A 460 -62.03 -6.48 56.42
N ALA A 461 -61.55 -6.09 57.60
CA ALA A 461 -61.89 -6.57 58.94
C ALA A 461 -62.19 -8.06 59.22
N GLY A 462 -61.22 -8.69 59.91
CA GLY A 462 -61.45 -9.37 61.20
C GLY A 462 -61.96 -10.83 61.19
N PRO A 463 -61.98 -11.48 62.38
CA PRO A 463 -60.93 -12.41 62.80
C PRO A 463 -61.47 -13.81 63.07
N ASP A 464 -60.57 -14.78 63.34
CA ASP A 464 -60.62 -15.69 64.51
C ASP A 464 -59.92 -17.04 64.25
N ALA A 465 -59.31 -17.56 65.31
CA ALA A 465 -58.95 -18.94 65.60
C ALA A 465 -58.10 -19.69 64.54
N GLY A 466 -56.86 -20.09 64.80
CA GLY A 466 -56.34 -20.61 66.05
C GLY A 466 -55.78 -22.01 65.81
N ARG A 467 -54.66 -22.31 66.48
CA ARG A 467 -54.05 -23.64 66.63
C ARG A 467 -53.47 -24.23 65.35
N ALA A 468 -52.46 -25.07 65.37
CA ALA A 468 -51.42 -25.48 66.30
C ALA A 468 -50.65 -26.55 65.52
N ASN A 469 -49.36 -26.69 65.82
CA ASN A 469 -48.54 -27.86 65.52
C ASN A 469 -48.24 -28.11 64.04
N GLU A 470 -47.12 -28.69 63.65
CA GLU A 470 -45.85 -29.07 64.26
C GLU A 470 -45.03 -29.43 63.01
N ASP A 471 -43.74 -29.08 63.02
CA ASP A 471 -42.68 -29.71 62.24
C ASP A 471 -42.69 -31.27 62.34
N PRO A 472 -41.86 -32.06 61.61
CA PRO A 472 -41.09 -31.85 60.37
C PRO A 472 -41.13 -33.14 59.46
N PRO A 473 -40.01 -33.73 58.95
CA PRO A 473 -39.25 -33.43 57.72
C PRO A 473 -39.16 -34.61 56.71
N HIS A 474 -38.32 -34.42 55.67
CA HIS A 474 -37.73 -35.41 54.73
C HIS A 474 -38.63 -35.78 53.52
N SER A 475 -38.13 -35.79 52.28
CA SER A 475 -36.81 -36.22 51.80
C SER A 475 -36.29 -35.39 50.62
#